data_AF-A0A7C3CJQ8-F1
#
_entry.id   AF-A0A7C3CJQ8-F1
#
_cell.length_a   1.000
_cell.length_b   1.000
_cell.length_c   1.000
_cell.angle_alpha   90.00
_cell.angle_beta   90.00
_cell.angle_gamma   90.00
#
_symmetry.space_group_name_H-M   'P 1'
#
loop_
_entity.id
_entity.type
_entity.pdbx_description
1 polymer ?
#
loop_
_entity_poly.entity_id
_entity_poly.type
_entity_poly.pdbx_seq_one_letter_code
_entity_poly.pdbx_strand_id
1 'polypeptide(L)'
;MSTTTSREPWWQRLGRWALKIGGWKLIDKRPPHRKYIIIGAYHTTNWDLLLALALLSALGIRPRWIGKDSLFRGPLGPIMRLLGGIPVKRGARLNFVGQMAERIKQEKGDFVVVIAPEGTRKATDHWKTGFYHIAREAGVPIAFGFGDYPSKTCGIGGYLEPSGDIEADLQKIRDFYAHVRGFHPENHGLIRVRPRQ
;
A
#
# COMPACT_ATOMS: atom_id res chain seq x y z
N MET A 1 -6.21 21.40 -30.00
CA MET A 1 -6.20 21.52 -28.52
C MET A 1 -7.47 20.86 -28.01
N SER A 2 -7.38 19.65 -27.47
CA SER A 2 -8.54 18.89 -27.00
C SER A 2 -8.34 18.59 -25.52
N THR A 3 -8.73 19.53 -24.66
CA THR A 3 -8.83 19.28 -23.21
C THR A 3 -10.08 18.44 -22.97
N THR A 4 -9.95 17.13 -23.10
CA THR A 4 -10.93 16.21 -22.53
C THR A 4 -10.74 16.26 -21.01
N THR A 5 -11.38 17.23 -20.37
CA THR A 5 -11.50 17.28 -18.90
C THR A 5 -12.35 16.09 -18.50
N SER A 6 -11.72 14.93 -18.30
CA SER A 6 -12.41 13.79 -17.69
C SER A 6 -12.89 14.27 -16.33
N ARG A 7 -14.22 14.32 -16.15
CA ARG A 7 -14.79 14.78 -14.89
C ARG A 7 -14.31 13.83 -13.81
N GLU A 8 -13.61 14.39 -12.84
CA GLU A 8 -13.16 13.66 -11.66
C GLU A 8 -14.33 12.86 -11.06
N PRO A 9 -14.17 11.53 -10.88
CA PRO A 9 -15.23 10.69 -10.33
C PRO A 9 -15.70 11.13 -8.94
N TRP A 10 -16.98 10.90 -8.62
CA TRP A 10 -17.57 11.29 -7.34
C TRP A 10 -16.83 10.73 -6.12
N TRP A 11 -16.28 9.52 -6.22
CA TRP A 11 -15.53 8.89 -5.12
C TRP A 11 -14.21 9.62 -4.84
N GLN A 12 -13.53 10.14 -5.86
CA GLN A 12 -12.31 10.93 -5.63
C GLN A 12 -12.61 12.22 -4.88
N ARG A 13 -13.70 12.89 -5.26
CA ARG A 13 -14.20 14.08 -4.56
C ARG A 13 -14.58 13.77 -3.11
N LEU A 14 -15.25 12.64 -2.87
CA LEU A 14 -15.58 12.19 -1.52
C LEU A 14 -14.32 11.95 -0.68
N GLY A 15 -13.29 11.33 -1.27
CA GLY A 15 -11.99 11.13 -0.61
C GLY A 15 -11.35 12.46 -0.21
N ARG A 16 -11.27 13.42 -1.14
CA ARG A 16 -10.71 14.76 -0.87
C ARG A 16 -11.51 15.51 0.18
N TRP A 17 -12.84 15.39 0.14
CA TRP A 17 -13.72 16.00 1.13
C TRP A 17 -13.53 15.39 2.51
N ALA A 18 -13.43 14.07 2.63
CA ALA A 18 -13.14 13.38 3.88
C ALA A 18 -11.78 13.80 4.47
N LEU A 19 -10.73 13.89 3.64
CA LEU A 19 -9.42 14.40 4.07
C LEU A 19 -9.52 15.86 4.54
N LYS A 20 -10.22 16.72 3.79
CA LYS A 20 -10.41 18.13 4.14
C LYS A 20 -11.11 18.30 5.49
N ILE A 21 -12.17 17.53 5.76
CA ILE A 21 -12.86 17.55 7.06
C ILE A 21 -11.96 17.06 8.18
N GLY A 22 -11.15 16.02 7.93
CA GLY A 22 -10.20 15.52 8.91
C GLY A 22 -8.97 16.42 9.12
N GLY A 23 -8.87 17.55 8.41
CA GLY A 23 -7.74 18.48 8.45
C GLY A 23 -6.47 17.97 7.76
N TRP A 24 -6.58 16.94 6.92
CA TRP A 24 -5.44 16.27 6.31
C TRP A 24 -4.95 16.99 5.05
N LYS A 25 -3.63 17.19 4.99
CA LYS A 25 -2.89 17.65 3.80
C LYS A 25 -2.47 16.43 2.98
N LEU A 26 -2.73 16.47 1.68
CA LEU A 26 -2.44 15.38 0.77
C LEU A 26 -1.14 15.63 0.00
N ILE A 27 -0.21 14.66 0.06
CA ILE A 27 1.03 14.65 -0.73
C ILE A 27 0.94 13.58 -1.81
N ASP A 28 1.34 13.94 -3.02
CA ASP A 28 1.35 13.05 -4.17
C ASP A 28 2.70 13.07 -4.88
N LYS A 29 3.58 12.13 -4.51
CA LYS A 29 4.87 11.87 -5.14
C LYS A 29 4.92 10.41 -5.62
N ARG A 30 3.85 9.97 -6.29
CA ARG A 30 3.72 8.61 -6.82
C ARG A 30 4.74 8.32 -7.93
N PRO A 31 5.13 7.05 -8.12
CA PRO A 31 5.89 6.65 -9.29
C PRO A 31 5.11 6.99 -10.56
N PRO A 32 5.77 7.41 -11.65
CA PRO A 32 5.13 7.62 -12.96
C PRO A 32 4.67 6.30 -13.64
N HIS A 33 4.61 5.21 -12.88
CA HIS A 33 4.26 3.87 -13.34
C HIS A 33 2.79 3.59 -13.09
N ARG A 34 2.15 2.87 -14.01
CA ARG A 34 0.75 2.41 -13.86
C ARG A 34 0.62 1.24 -12.89
N LYS A 35 1.73 0.55 -12.63
CA LYS A 35 1.82 -0.63 -11.77
C LYS A 35 2.90 -0.40 -10.72
N TYR A 36 2.57 -0.61 -9.46
CA TYR A 36 3.48 -0.45 -8.34
C TYR A 36 2.88 -1.04 -7.06
N ILE A 37 3.72 -1.20 -6.04
CA ILE A 37 3.28 -1.60 -4.71
C ILE A 37 3.31 -0.37 -3.81
N ILE A 38 2.22 -0.10 -3.11
CA ILE A 38 2.20 0.86 -2.01
C ILE A 38 2.46 0.09 -0.72
N ILE A 39 3.53 0.43 -0.02
CA ILE A 39 3.65 0.10 1.40
C ILE A 39 3.01 1.22 2.22
N GLY A 40 2.08 0.87 3.10
CA GLY A 40 1.61 1.83 4.12
C GLY A 40 2.43 1.65 5.39
N ALA A 41 2.82 2.73 6.05
CA ALA A 41 3.30 2.68 7.42
C ALA A 41 3.20 4.07 8.07
N TYR A 42 3.07 4.17 9.40
CA TYR A 42 2.91 3.08 10.35
C TYR A 42 1.45 2.67 10.52
N HIS A 43 1.17 1.38 10.55
CA HIS A 43 -0.18 0.84 10.84
C HIS A 43 -0.32 0.53 12.32
N THR A 44 -1.01 1.40 13.05
CA THR A 44 -1.09 1.37 14.52
C THR A 44 -2.53 1.40 15.04
N THR A 45 -3.52 1.70 14.20
CA THR A 45 -4.93 1.82 14.56
C THR A 45 -5.86 1.43 13.39
N ASN A 46 -7.14 1.18 13.67
CA ASN A 46 -8.13 0.95 12.62
C ASN A 46 -8.43 2.23 11.83
N TRP A 47 -8.19 3.41 12.42
CA TRP A 47 -8.30 4.69 11.72
C TRP A 47 -7.35 4.79 10.53
N ASP A 48 -6.23 4.06 10.53
CA ASP A 48 -5.29 4.02 9.41
C ASP A 48 -5.94 3.44 8.15
N LEU A 49 -6.87 2.49 8.29
CA LEU A 49 -7.61 1.95 7.16
C LEU A 49 -8.55 3.02 6.56
N LEU A 50 -9.25 3.77 7.40
CA LEU A 50 -10.14 4.85 6.93
C LEU A 50 -9.33 5.96 6.26
N LEU A 51 -8.19 6.33 6.85
CA LEU A 51 -7.26 7.30 6.25
C LEU A 51 -6.72 6.78 4.91
N ALA A 52 -6.29 5.52 4.83
CA ALA A 52 -5.81 4.91 3.60
C ALA A 52 -6.88 4.89 2.51
N LEU A 53 -8.13 4.56 2.85
CA LEU A 53 -9.25 4.59 1.90
C LEU A 53 -9.51 6.01 1.39
N ALA A 54 -9.55 7.01 2.28
CA ALA A 54 -9.73 8.41 1.90
C ALA A 54 -8.58 8.91 1.00
N LEU A 55 -7.34 8.59 1.37
CA LEU A 55 -6.11 8.88 0.61
C LEU A 55 -6.16 8.27 -0.79
N LEU A 56 -6.35 6.95 -0.90
CA LEU A 56 -6.38 6.24 -2.18
C LEU A 56 -7.51 6.76 -3.06
N SER A 57 -8.67 7.03 -2.46
CA SER A 57 -9.81 7.64 -3.14
C SER A 57 -9.45 9.03 -3.68
N ALA A 58 -8.90 9.91 -2.85
CA ALA A 58 -8.52 11.28 -3.22
C ALA A 58 -7.47 11.33 -4.34
N LEU A 59 -6.57 10.35 -4.38
CA LEU A 59 -5.55 10.18 -5.41
C LEU A 59 -6.05 9.47 -6.67
N GLY A 60 -7.29 9.01 -6.71
CA GLY A 60 -7.82 8.28 -7.84
C GLY A 60 -7.27 6.86 -8.00
N ILE A 61 -6.73 6.27 -6.93
CA ILE A 61 -6.17 4.92 -6.94
C ILE A 61 -7.27 3.92 -6.61
N ARG A 62 -7.41 2.90 -7.46
CA ARG A 62 -8.22 1.71 -7.17
C ARG A 62 -7.29 0.61 -6.66
N PRO A 63 -7.17 0.41 -5.34
CA PRO A 63 -6.22 -0.54 -4.79
C PRO A 63 -6.64 -1.97 -5.10
N ARG A 64 -5.64 -2.82 -5.32
CA ARG A 64 -5.75 -4.26 -5.19
C ARG A 64 -5.30 -4.65 -3.78
N TRP A 65 -6.08 -5.50 -3.13
CA TRP A 65 -5.82 -5.94 -1.77
C TRP A 65 -5.83 -7.46 -1.68
N ILE A 66 -5.04 -8.00 -0.76
CA ILE A 66 -4.88 -9.45 -0.61
C ILE A 66 -5.81 -9.96 0.48
N GLY A 67 -6.70 -10.89 0.13
CA GLY A 67 -7.64 -11.50 1.08
C GLY A 67 -7.44 -13.00 1.22
N LYS A 68 -7.88 -13.57 2.35
CA LYS A 68 -7.98 -15.04 2.49
C LYS A 68 -8.90 -15.58 1.41
N ASP A 69 -8.52 -16.67 0.75
CA ASP A 69 -9.34 -17.34 -0.27
C ASP A 69 -10.78 -17.61 0.17
N SER A 70 -11.01 -17.89 1.46
CA SER A 70 -12.35 -18.08 2.03
C SER A 70 -13.29 -16.87 1.85
N LEU A 71 -12.76 -15.65 1.80
CA LEU A 71 -13.55 -14.43 1.55
C LEU A 71 -14.10 -14.36 0.12
N PHE A 72 -13.53 -15.15 -0.77
CA PHE A 72 -13.87 -15.18 -2.19
C PHE A 72 -14.76 -16.37 -2.56
N ARG A 73 -15.18 -17.16 -1.56
CA ARG A 73 -16.09 -18.29 -1.73
C ARG A 73 -17.52 -17.86 -1.39
N GLY A 74 -18.50 -18.43 -2.09
CA GLY A 74 -19.92 -18.12 -1.86
C GLY A 74 -20.37 -16.78 -2.45
N PRO A 75 -21.54 -16.25 -2.03
CA PRO A 75 -22.20 -15.11 -2.68
C PRO A 75 -21.43 -13.78 -2.56
N LEU A 76 -20.56 -13.64 -1.55
CA LEU A 76 -19.71 -12.46 -1.38
C LEU A 76 -18.48 -12.44 -2.30
N GLY A 77 -18.15 -13.56 -2.95
CA GLY A 77 -16.94 -13.70 -3.75
C GLY A 77 -16.83 -12.72 -4.92
N PRO A 78 -17.87 -12.57 -5.77
CA PRO A 78 -17.89 -11.58 -6.84
C PRO A 78 -17.70 -10.14 -6.33
N ILE A 79 -18.31 -9.80 -5.18
CA ILE A 79 -18.21 -8.48 -4.57
C ILE A 79 -16.76 -8.20 -4.14
N MET A 80 -16.11 -9.15 -3.45
CA MET A 80 -14.72 -8.99 -3.03
C MET A 80 -13.78 -8.81 -4.22
N ARG A 81 -14.01 -9.49 -5.34
CA ARG A 81 -13.23 -9.30 -6.59
C ARG A 81 -13.50 -7.96 -7.24
N LEU A 82 -14.76 -7.51 -7.27
CA LEU A 82 -15.16 -6.21 -7.81
C LEU A 82 -14.48 -5.07 -7.04
N LEU A 83 -14.36 -5.21 -5.72
CA LEU A 83 -13.64 -4.30 -4.83
C LEU A 83 -12.10 -4.41 -4.95
N GLY A 84 -11.58 -5.17 -5.91
CA GLY A 84 -10.15 -5.32 -6.17
C GLY A 84 -9.44 -6.37 -5.32
N GLY A 85 -10.18 -7.23 -4.63
CA GLY A 85 -9.63 -8.30 -3.81
C GLY A 85 -8.97 -9.40 -4.66
N ILE A 86 -7.80 -9.84 -4.21
CA ILE A 86 -7.02 -10.95 -4.77
C ILE A 86 -7.03 -12.09 -3.76
N PRO A 87 -7.66 -13.25 -4.09
CA PRO A 87 -7.68 -14.41 -3.20
C PRO A 87 -6.29 -15.03 -3.05
N VAL A 88 -5.93 -15.39 -1.81
CA VAL A 88 -4.69 -16.11 -1.51
C VAL A 88 -4.98 -17.29 -0.59
N LYS A 89 -4.47 -18.46 -0.97
CA LYS A 89 -4.46 -19.67 -0.13
C LYS A 89 -3.29 -19.59 0.86
N ARG A 90 -3.59 -19.31 2.14
CA ARG A 90 -2.59 -19.30 3.22
C ARG A 90 -2.14 -20.74 3.50
N GLY A 91 -1.00 -21.12 2.92
CA GLY A 91 -0.42 -22.48 2.98
C GLY A 91 0.58 -22.69 1.86
N ALA A 92 0.30 -22.11 0.69
CA ALA A 92 1.22 -22.06 -0.44
C ALA A 92 2.18 -20.85 -0.35
N ARG A 93 2.80 -20.62 0.82
CA ARG A 93 3.76 -19.49 1.00
C ARG A 93 4.83 -19.46 -0.08
N LEU A 94 5.27 -20.65 -0.53
CA LEU A 94 6.28 -20.84 -1.58
C LEU A 94 5.86 -20.30 -2.95
N ASN A 95 4.58 -20.04 -3.21
CA ASN A 95 4.12 -19.57 -4.52
C ASN A 95 3.38 -18.22 -4.48
N PHE A 96 3.23 -17.58 -3.31
CA PHE A 96 2.46 -16.32 -3.26
C PHE A 96 3.17 -15.15 -3.96
N VAL A 97 4.47 -15.01 -3.73
CA VAL A 97 5.28 -13.93 -4.33
C VAL A 97 5.23 -14.02 -5.85
N GLY A 98 5.59 -15.18 -6.41
CA GLY A 98 5.57 -15.39 -7.87
C GLY A 98 4.19 -15.24 -8.48
N GLN A 99 3.13 -15.80 -7.87
CA GLN A 99 1.76 -15.59 -8.37
C GLN A 99 1.36 -14.11 -8.43
N MET A 100 1.74 -13.33 -7.42
CA MET A 100 1.43 -11.90 -7.42
C MET A 100 2.27 -11.16 -8.46
N ALA A 101 3.56 -11.49 -8.57
CA ALA A 101 4.44 -10.89 -9.55
C ALA A 101 3.97 -11.15 -10.99
N GLU A 102 3.64 -12.39 -11.32
CA GLU A 102 3.06 -12.76 -12.61
C GLU A 102 1.74 -12.06 -12.88
N ARG A 103 0.87 -11.93 -11.86
CA ARG A 103 -0.38 -11.19 -12.01
C ARG A 103 -0.16 -9.71 -12.30
N ILE A 104 0.82 -9.08 -11.66
CA ILE A 104 1.22 -7.69 -11.95
C ILE A 104 1.73 -7.56 -13.39
N LYS A 105 2.59 -8.50 -13.84
CA LYS A 105 3.12 -8.50 -15.21
C LYS A 105 2.02 -8.65 -16.25
N GLN A 106 1.08 -9.58 -16.04
CA GLN A 106 0.01 -9.91 -16.99
C GLN A 106 -1.11 -8.85 -17.07
N GLU A 107 -1.30 -8.01 -16.04
CA GLU A 107 -2.31 -6.95 -16.08
C GLU A 107 -2.03 -5.95 -17.21
N LYS A 108 -3.05 -5.52 -17.95
CA LYS A 108 -2.90 -4.53 -19.03
C LYS A 108 -3.17 -3.10 -18.58
N GLY A 109 -3.94 -2.94 -17.50
CA GLY A 109 -4.29 -1.65 -16.92
C GLY A 109 -3.45 -1.25 -15.70
N ASP A 110 -4.02 -0.33 -14.92
CA ASP A 110 -3.44 0.10 -13.65
C ASP A 110 -3.51 -1.04 -12.63
N PHE A 111 -2.42 -1.29 -11.92
CA PHE A 111 -2.35 -2.35 -10.92
C PHE A 111 -1.54 -1.91 -9.71
N VAL A 112 -2.25 -1.37 -8.72
CA VAL A 112 -1.63 -0.85 -7.50
C VAL A 112 -1.98 -1.77 -6.35
N VAL A 113 -0.98 -2.45 -5.78
CA VAL A 113 -1.18 -3.33 -4.63
C VAL A 113 -0.84 -2.59 -3.34
N VAL A 114 -1.75 -2.58 -2.36
CA VAL A 114 -1.49 -1.94 -1.06
C VAL A 114 -1.16 -3.00 -0.02
N ILE A 115 -0.03 -2.84 0.67
CA ILE A 115 0.48 -3.78 1.66
C ILE A 115 0.86 -3.04 2.94
N ALA A 116 0.41 -3.55 4.08
CA ALA A 116 0.94 -3.21 5.40
C ALA A 116 2.08 -4.18 5.73
N PRO A 117 3.35 -3.78 5.64
CA PRO A 117 4.50 -4.66 5.84
C PRO A 117 4.62 -5.15 7.29
N GLU A 118 4.11 -4.39 8.28
CA GLU A 118 4.00 -4.85 9.68
C GLU A 118 3.04 -6.05 9.79
N GLY A 119 1.95 -6.03 9.02
CA GLY A 119 0.94 -7.08 9.00
C GLY A 119 0.18 -7.25 10.32
N THR A 120 0.31 -6.31 11.25
CA THR A 120 -0.39 -6.17 12.52
C THR A 120 -0.42 -4.68 12.90
N ARG A 121 -1.30 -4.30 13.83
CA ARG A 121 -1.35 -2.94 14.41
C ARG A 121 -0.57 -2.80 15.71
N LYS A 122 -0.05 -3.91 16.22
CA LYS A 122 0.82 -3.95 17.41
C LYS A 122 2.26 -3.74 16.98
N ALA A 123 3.11 -3.26 17.89
CA ALA A 123 4.54 -3.25 17.68
C ALA A 123 5.06 -4.62 17.18
N THR A 124 5.97 -4.56 16.22
CA THR A 124 6.66 -5.74 15.68
C THR A 124 8.13 -5.43 15.55
N ASP A 125 8.96 -6.44 15.78
CA ASP A 125 10.40 -6.35 15.74
C ASP A 125 10.96 -6.40 14.30
N HIS A 126 10.14 -6.68 13.29
CA HIS A 126 10.56 -6.71 11.88
C HIS A 126 9.37 -6.52 10.94
N TRP A 127 9.66 -6.15 9.69
CA TRP A 127 8.68 -6.12 8.61
C TRP A 127 8.68 -7.43 7.82
N LYS A 128 7.52 -7.81 7.29
CA LYS A 128 7.42 -8.92 6.33
C LYS A 128 7.94 -8.45 4.98
N THR A 129 8.89 -9.18 4.39
CA THR A 129 9.57 -8.78 3.14
C THR A 129 8.83 -9.15 1.86
N GLY A 130 7.61 -9.71 1.95
CA GLY A 130 6.85 -10.16 0.78
C GLY A 130 6.61 -9.05 -0.25
N PHE A 131 6.35 -7.82 0.18
CA PHE A 131 6.20 -6.68 -0.72
C PHE A 131 7.45 -6.45 -1.58
N TYR A 132 8.64 -6.56 -0.99
CA TYR A 132 9.90 -6.31 -1.66
C TYR A 132 10.18 -7.37 -2.73
N HIS A 133 9.98 -8.64 -2.39
CA HIS A 133 10.15 -9.73 -3.35
C HIS A 133 9.14 -9.67 -4.49
N ILE A 134 7.87 -9.33 -4.20
CA ILE A 134 6.85 -9.15 -5.26
C ILE A 134 7.27 -8.00 -6.19
N ALA A 135 7.66 -6.84 -5.65
CA ALA A 135 8.05 -5.68 -6.45
C ALA A 135 9.25 -6.00 -7.34
N ARG A 136 10.29 -6.62 -6.77
CA ARG A 136 11.49 -7.03 -7.49
C ARG A 136 11.19 -8.03 -8.60
N GLU A 137 10.42 -9.08 -8.31
CA GLU A 137 10.10 -10.12 -9.29
C GLU A 137 9.16 -9.61 -10.39
N ALA A 138 8.28 -8.66 -10.06
CA ALA A 138 7.38 -8.00 -11.01
C ALA A 138 8.06 -6.88 -11.83
N GLY A 139 9.22 -6.38 -11.40
CA GLY A 139 9.87 -5.23 -12.00
C GLY A 139 9.07 -3.93 -11.86
N VAL A 140 8.51 -3.68 -10.67
CA VAL A 140 7.71 -2.47 -10.40
C VAL A 140 8.19 -1.73 -9.14
N PRO A 141 7.99 -0.40 -9.06
CA PRO A 141 8.43 0.38 -7.92
C PRO A 141 7.64 0.10 -6.63
N ILE A 142 8.26 0.46 -5.52
CA ILE A 142 7.67 0.47 -4.17
C ILE A 142 7.44 1.93 -3.78
N ALA A 143 6.17 2.33 -3.66
CA ALA A 143 5.72 3.64 -3.24
C ALA A 143 5.48 3.71 -1.73
N PHE A 144 5.85 4.84 -1.11
CA PHE A 144 5.78 5.03 0.34
C PHE A 144 4.49 5.74 0.73
N GLY A 145 3.46 4.95 1.05
CA GLY A 145 2.23 5.41 1.65
C GLY A 145 2.41 5.75 3.12
N PHE A 146 1.93 6.91 3.55
CA PHE A 146 2.08 7.36 4.93
C PHE A 146 0.90 8.19 5.41
N GLY A 147 0.74 8.20 6.74
CA GLY A 147 -0.12 9.12 7.46
C GLY A 147 0.61 9.60 8.71
N ASP A 148 1.02 10.87 8.70
CA ASP A 148 1.65 11.55 9.83
C ASP A 148 0.59 12.32 10.62
N TYR A 149 0.20 11.77 11.77
CA TYR A 149 -0.91 12.28 12.57
C TYR A 149 -0.64 13.64 13.21
N PRO A 150 0.57 13.94 13.75
CA PRO A 150 0.88 15.24 14.32
C PRO A 150 0.77 16.39 13.31
N SER A 151 1.37 16.25 12.11
CA SER A 151 1.27 17.30 11.08
C SER A 151 -0.02 17.24 10.26
N LYS A 152 -0.83 16.20 10.45
CA LYS A 152 -2.00 15.86 9.62
C LYS A 152 -1.63 15.81 8.14
N THR A 153 -0.50 15.21 7.80
CA THR A 153 -0.07 15.02 6.41
C THR A 153 -0.17 13.55 6.03
N CYS A 154 -0.76 13.25 4.89
CA CYS A 154 -0.85 11.88 4.37
C CYS A 154 -0.57 11.88 2.87
N GLY A 155 -0.23 10.73 2.32
CA GLY A 155 0.12 10.72 0.91
C GLY A 155 0.91 9.52 0.45
N ILE A 156 1.39 9.66 -0.78
CA ILE A 156 2.54 8.93 -1.27
C ILE A 156 3.72 9.90 -1.26
N GLY A 157 4.69 9.66 -0.37
CA GLY A 157 5.79 10.60 -0.13
C GLY A 157 6.98 10.44 -1.06
N GLY A 158 7.01 9.37 -1.85
CA GLY A 158 8.07 9.01 -2.79
C GLY A 158 7.97 7.54 -3.16
N TYR A 159 8.98 7.06 -3.86
CA TYR A 159 9.10 5.65 -4.24
C TYR A 159 10.57 5.27 -4.43
N LEU A 160 10.84 3.97 -4.47
CA LEU A 160 12.11 3.41 -4.94
C LEU A 160 11.87 2.27 -5.92
N GLU A 161 12.86 2.03 -6.77
CA GLU A 161 12.96 0.80 -7.56
C GLU A 161 13.79 -0.22 -6.75
N PRO A 162 13.32 -1.47 -6.56
CA PRO A 162 14.08 -2.48 -5.84
C PRO A 162 15.43 -2.74 -6.52
N SER A 163 16.53 -2.45 -5.81
CA SER A 163 17.90 -2.60 -6.29
C SER A 163 18.36 -4.07 -6.34
N GLY A 164 17.71 -4.92 -5.55
CA GLY A 164 18.16 -6.28 -5.27
C GLY A 164 18.89 -6.43 -3.94
N ASP A 165 19.40 -5.33 -3.37
CA ASP A 165 19.91 -5.25 -2.00
C ASP A 165 18.81 -4.75 -1.06
N ILE A 166 18.18 -5.70 -0.38
CA ILE A 166 17.05 -5.40 0.52
C ILE A 166 17.46 -4.53 1.71
N GLU A 167 18.69 -4.66 2.22
CA GLU A 167 19.11 -3.87 3.38
C GLU A 167 19.34 -2.42 3.00
N ALA A 168 19.99 -2.18 1.85
CA ALA A 168 20.17 -0.83 1.31
C ALA A 168 18.82 -0.16 0.99
N ASP A 169 17.86 -0.90 0.45
CA ASP A 169 16.54 -0.35 0.14
C ASP A 169 15.68 -0.15 1.39
N LEU A 170 15.76 -1.05 2.38
CA LEU A 170 15.13 -0.84 3.68
C LEU A 170 15.75 0.34 4.45
N GLN A 171 17.03 0.66 4.25
CA GLN A 171 17.62 1.89 4.78
C GLN A 171 16.94 3.13 4.21
N LYS A 172 16.75 3.22 2.89
CA LYS A 172 16.04 4.36 2.27
C LYS A 172 14.60 4.47 2.78
N ILE A 173 13.93 3.33 2.95
CA ILE A 173 12.58 3.27 3.53
C ILE A 173 12.60 3.76 4.99
N ARG A 174 13.60 3.35 5.79
CA ARG A 174 13.81 3.84 7.16
C ARG A 174 13.98 5.35 7.20
N ASP A 175 14.84 5.89 6.35
CA ASP A 175 15.13 7.32 6.31
C ASP A 175 13.86 8.13 5.99
N PHE A 176 13.02 7.61 5.09
CA PHE A 176 11.72 8.21 4.79
C PHE A 176 10.76 8.19 6.00
N TYR A 177 10.60 7.03 6.66
CA TYR A 177 9.64 6.88 7.76
C TYR A 177 10.13 7.40 9.12
N ALA A 178 11.42 7.76 9.27
CA ALA A 178 12.02 8.20 10.53
C ALA A 178 11.29 9.38 11.20
N HIS A 179 10.65 10.24 10.40
CA HIS A 179 9.89 11.40 10.88
C HIS A 179 8.38 11.23 10.84
N VAL A 180 7.87 10.11 10.30
CA VAL A 180 6.45 9.84 10.21
C VAL A 180 5.95 9.27 11.54
N ARG A 181 4.89 9.86 12.09
CA ARG A 181 4.26 9.35 13.31
C ARG A 181 2.83 8.87 13.08
N GLY A 182 2.64 7.55 13.19
CA GLY A 182 1.33 6.91 13.32
C GLY A 182 0.57 7.33 14.59
N PHE A 183 -0.72 6.98 14.67
CA PHE A 183 -1.60 7.39 15.78
C PHE A 183 -1.13 6.90 17.16
N HIS A 184 -0.59 5.68 17.22
CA HIS A 184 0.07 5.13 18.41
C HIS A 184 1.57 4.92 18.13
N PRO A 185 2.43 5.92 18.36
CA PRO A 185 3.86 5.83 18.09
C PRO A 185 4.57 4.63 18.74
N GLU A 186 4.11 4.22 19.91
CA GLU A 186 4.59 3.04 20.64
C GLU A 186 4.38 1.72 19.89
N ASN A 187 3.48 1.70 18.90
CA ASN A 187 3.17 0.52 18.10
C ASN A 187 3.90 0.48 16.75
N HIS A 188 4.85 1.39 16.50
CA HIS A 188 5.64 1.39 15.27
C HIS A 188 6.46 0.10 15.13
N GLY A 189 6.28 -0.60 14.00
CA GLY A 189 7.08 -1.77 13.69
C GLY A 189 8.49 -1.39 13.24
N LEU A 190 9.51 -2.13 13.72
CA LEU A 190 10.89 -1.90 13.28
C LEU A 190 11.05 -2.26 11.80
N ILE A 191 11.54 -1.30 11.02
CA ILE A 191 11.75 -1.44 9.57
C ILE A 191 13.08 -2.17 9.32
N ARG A 192 13.06 -3.48 9.48
CA ARG A 192 14.18 -4.37 9.18
C ARG A 192 13.67 -5.73 8.73
N VAL A 193 14.53 -6.50 8.08
CA VAL A 193 14.22 -7.91 7.82
C VAL A 193 14.13 -8.69 9.13
N ARG A 194 13.45 -9.83 9.09
CA ARG A 194 13.47 -10.77 10.21
C ARG A 194 14.92 -11.21 10.47
N PRO A 195 15.42 -11.13 11.72
CA PRO A 195 16.71 -11.72 12.07
C PRO A 195 16.73 -13.21 11.70
N ARG A 196 17.81 -13.69 11.09
CA ARG A 196 18.00 -15.14 10.92
C ARG A 196 18.11 -15.75 12.33
N GLN A 197 17.29 -16.78 12.58
CA GLN A 197 17.41 -17.63 13.77
C GLN A 197 18.57 -18.60 13.59
#